data_AF-A0A7S2AHU0-F1
#
_entry.id   AF-A0A7S2AHU0-F1
#
_cell.length_a   1.000
_cell.length_b   1.000
_cell.length_c   1.000
_cell.angle_alpha   90.00
_cell.angle_beta   90.00
_cell.angle_gamma   90.00
#
_symmetry.space_group_name_H-M   'P 1'
#
loop_
_entity.id
_entity.type
_entity.pdbx_description
1 polymer ?
#
loop_
_entity_poly.entity_id
_entity_poly.type
_entity_poly.pdbx_seq_one_letter_code
_entity_poly.pdbx_strand_id
1 'polypeptide(L)'
;QGHRDIADGSLNLMMSTYKDLLPVMGGYLTHKVSIHRPRLEIYLQAISQKEPLYFQHRAQEEKNPEMGGANYKDVYYQSKFGWAPEETEKRREVVEDYITGLYWNLEYYHNGVRSWEWYFPHLYGPLLSDLVNLASINATLTPGRPFTPLMQLLSVLPAQSGSLLPEPYRQLMVDELSPLAPFYPDDFETDLNGKRNSWESVVKIPFLDEKKMMDSLTVIDHKRELTPKERLRNACGSERVFRVKPAA
;
A
#
# COMPACT_ATOMS: atom_id res chain seq x y z
N GLN A 1 -7.66 3.81 1.90
CA GLN A 1 -8.03 5.12 1.30
C GLN A 1 -9.05 5.80 2.22
N GLY A 2 -8.70 6.94 2.83
CA GLY A 2 -9.54 7.64 3.82
C GLY A 2 -10.21 8.88 3.23
N HIS A 3 -11.39 9.24 3.76
CA HIS A 3 -12.13 10.52 3.69
C HIS A 3 -12.26 11.31 2.36
N ARG A 4 -11.77 10.80 1.21
CA ARG A 4 -11.85 11.47 -0.10
C ARG A 4 -12.17 10.49 -1.21
N ASP A 5 -13.43 10.44 -1.58
CA ASP A 5 -13.86 9.86 -2.84
C ASP A 5 -13.80 10.92 -3.95
N ILE A 6 -13.38 10.55 -5.15
CA ILE A 6 -13.46 11.43 -6.33
C ILE A 6 -14.93 11.77 -6.60
N ALA A 7 -15.85 10.83 -6.31
CA ALA A 7 -17.29 11.00 -6.45
C ALA A 7 -17.86 12.17 -5.64
N ASP A 8 -17.22 12.54 -4.52
CA ASP A 8 -17.71 13.56 -3.60
C ASP A 8 -17.16 14.96 -3.91
N GLY A 9 -16.53 15.14 -5.08
CA GLY A 9 -15.92 16.43 -5.47
C GLY A 9 -14.63 16.76 -4.73
N SER A 10 -14.00 15.76 -4.08
CA SER A 10 -12.77 15.93 -3.30
C SER A 10 -11.62 16.53 -4.12
N LEU A 11 -11.54 16.25 -5.42
CA LEU A 11 -10.55 16.82 -6.32
C LEU A 11 -10.70 18.33 -6.48
N ASN A 12 -11.94 18.82 -6.61
CA ASN A 12 -12.20 20.25 -6.73
C ASN A 12 -11.81 20.98 -5.45
N LEU A 13 -12.13 20.39 -4.29
CA LEU A 13 -11.72 20.91 -3.00
C LEU A 13 -10.19 20.94 -2.85
N MET A 14 -9.50 19.85 -3.20
CA MET A 14 -8.03 19.82 -3.17
C MET A 14 -7.44 20.93 -4.04
N MET A 15 -7.95 21.07 -5.27
CA MET A 15 -7.47 22.06 -6.22
C MET A 15 -7.78 23.50 -5.77
N SER A 16 -8.96 23.77 -5.22
CA SER A 16 -9.32 25.10 -4.72
C SER A 16 -8.45 25.48 -3.53
N THR A 17 -8.34 24.58 -2.53
CA THR A 17 -7.49 24.82 -1.35
C THR A 17 -6.02 25.02 -1.75
N TYR A 18 -5.53 24.27 -2.73
CA TYR A 18 -4.17 24.46 -3.24
C TYR A 18 -3.99 25.85 -3.85
N LYS A 19 -4.92 26.30 -4.70
CA LYS A 19 -4.88 27.63 -5.34
C LYS A 19 -4.93 28.75 -4.31
N ASP A 20 -5.78 28.62 -3.29
CA ASP A 20 -5.95 29.62 -2.25
C ASP A 20 -4.70 29.74 -1.37
N LEU A 21 -4.01 28.62 -1.13
CA LEU A 21 -2.80 28.58 -0.31
C LEU A 21 -1.52 28.90 -1.08
N LEU A 22 -1.51 28.78 -2.41
CA LEU A 22 -0.31 28.99 -3.22
C LEU A 22 0.37 30.36 -2.98
N PRO A 23 -0.36 31.49 -2.83
CA PRO A 23 0.24 32.79 -2.52
C PRO A 23 0.94 32.85 -1.15
N VAL A 24 0.45 32.09 -0.16
CA VAL A 24 0.97 32.12 1.22
C VAL A 24 2.03 31.06 1.49
N MET A 25 2.03 29.95 0.73
CA MET A 25 3.02 28.88 0.87
C MET A 25 4.41 29.25 0.32
N GLY A 26 4.52 30.35 -0.44
CA GLY A 26 5.78 30.82 -1.01
C GLY A 26 6.34 29.91 -2.12
N GLY A 27 5.51 29.05 -2.73
CA GLY A 27 5.89 28.21 -3.86
C GLY A 27 5.08 26.91 -3.96
N TYR A 28 5.42 26.10 -4.96
CA TYR A 28 4.80 24.81 -5.25
C TYR A 28 5.05 23.76 -4.15
N LEU A 29 4.17 22.76 -4.06
CA LEU A 29 4.32 21.61 -3.15
C LEU A 29 5.50 20.70 -3.52
N THR A 30 5.81 20.61 -4.82
CA THR A 30 6.86 19.74 -5.33
C THR A 30 7.79 20.50 -6.28
N HIS A 31 9.04 20.03 -6.36
CA HIS A 31 9.98 20.40 -7.40
C HIS A 31 10.60 19.11 -7.96
N LYS A 32 10.09 18.66 -9.12
CA LYS A 32 10.35 17.32 -9.66
C LYS A 32 9.96 16.25 -8.62
N VAL A 33 10.89 15.39 -8.23
CA VAL A 33 10.72 14.33 -7.23
C VAL A 33 10.76 14.82 -5.78
N SER A 34 11.19 16.06 -5.53
CA SER A 34 11.32 16.58 -4.18
C SER A 34 10.00 17.16 -3.68
N ILE A 35 9.51 16.63 -2.56
CA ILE A 35 8.35 17.17 -1.84
C ILE A 35 8.82 18.24 -0.85
N HIS A 36 8.25 19.44 -0.93
CA HIS A 36 8.48 20.48 0.05
C HIS A 36 7.63 20.27 1.30
N ARG A 37 8.14 19.46 2.25
CA ARG A 37 7.41 18.97 3.43
C ARG A 37 6.69 20.06 4.25
N PRO A 38 7.30 21.22 4.59
CA PRO A 38 6.57 22.27 5.32
C PRO A 38 5.35 22.84 4.57
N ARG A 39 5.41 22.90 3.23
CA ARG A 39 4.28 23.41 2.42
C ARG A 39 3.19 22.36 2.29
N LEU A 40 3.61 21.10 2.11
CA LEU A 40 2.70 19.97 2.11
C LEU A 40 1.91 19.90 3.41
N GLU A 41 2.56 20.11 4.55
CA GLU A 41 1.90 20.14 5.86
C GLU A 41 0.86 21.26 5.95
N ILE A 42 1.19 22.50 5.58
CA ILE A 42 0.24 23.62 5.54
C ILE A 42 -0.99 23.25 4.71
N TYR A 43 -0.76 22.69 3.52
CA TYR A 43 -1.82 22.26 2.61
C TYR A 43 -2.70 21.16 3.21
N LEU A 44 -2.11 20.10 3.78
CA LEU A 44 -2.85 18.99 4.40
C LEU A 44 -3.62 19.44 5.64
N GLN A 45 -3.08 20.37 6.43
CA GLN A 45 -3.76 20.94 7.58
C GLN A 45 -4.96 21.81 7.20
N ALA A 46 -4.88 22.59 6.13
CA ALA A 46 -6.05 23.34 5.65
C ALA A 46 -7.17 22.40 5.18
N ILE A 47 -6.78 21.27 4.59
CA ILE A 47 -7.68 20.27 4.06
C ILE A 47 -8.31 19.41 5.18
N SER A 48 -7.56 19.14 6.25
CA SER A 48 -8.02 18.35 7.39
C SER A 48 -9.12 19.02 8.20
N GLN A 49 -9.29 20.35 8.08
CA GLN A 49 -10.38 21.10 8.73
C GLN A 49 -11.78 20.57 8.41
N LYS A 50 -11.94 19.85 7.30
CA LYS A 50 -13.21 19.22 6.91
C LYS A 50 -13.41 17.79 7.42
N GLU A 51 -12.41 17.18 8.05
CA GLU A 51 -12.52 15.82 8.57
C GLU A 51 -13.64 15.64 9.59
N PRO A 52 -13.84 16.52 10.61
CA PRO A 52 -14.91 16.33 11.57
C PRO A 52 -16.30 16.29 10.92
N LEU A 53 -16.56 17.18 9.96
CA LEU A 53 -17.83 17.21 9.21
C LEU A 53 -18.02 15.95 8.36
N TYR A 54 -16.94 15.44 7.74
CA TYR A 54 -16.98 14.18 7.00
C TYR A 54 -17.38 13.02 7.91
N PHE A 55 -16.74 12.90 9.08
CA PHE A 55 -17.04 11.82 10.02
C PHE A 55 -18.43 11.94 10.66
N GLN A 56 -18.95 13.15 10.85
CA GLN A 56 -20.34 13.37 11.25
C GLN A 56 -21.33 12.87 10.20
N HIS A 57 -21.07 13.12 8.91
CA HIS A 57 -21.91 12.61 7.83
C HIS A 57 -21.87 11.09 7.76
N ARG A 58 -20.65 10.51 7.80
CA ARG A 58 -20.43 9.06 7.83
C ARG A 58 -21.12 8.38 8.99
N ALA A 59 -21.07 8.97 10.19
CA ALA A 59 -21.75 8.46 11.37
C ALA A 59 -23.26 8.31 11.17
N GLN A 60 -23.88 9.22 10.39
CA GLN A 60 -25.30 9.15 10.06
C GLN A 60 -25.58 8.05 9.03
N GLU A 61 -24.77 7.96 7.97
CA GLU A 61 -24.92 6.95 6.92
C GLU A 61 -24.73 5.52 7.44
N GLU A 62 -23.70 5.33 8.26
CA GLU A 62 -23.32 4.02 8.83
C GLU A 62 -24.08 3.72 10.14
N LYS A 63 -24.96 4.64 10.59
CA LYS A 63 -25.69 4.57 11.87
C LYS A 63 -24.78 4.29 13.07
N ASN A 64 -23.57 4.86 13.04
CA ASN A 64 -22.57 4.73 14.08
C ASN A 64 -22.26 6.11 14.70
N PRO A 65 -22.98 6.53 15.76
CA PRO A 65 -22.86 7.86 16.32
C PRO A 65 -21.48 8.14 16.94
N GLU A 66 -20.76 7.11 17.39
CA GLU A 66 -19.43 7.27 18.00
C GLU A 66 -18.42 7.86 17.00
N MET A 67 -18.54 7.50 15.71
CA MET A 67 -17.67 8.00 14.66
C MET A 67 -17.81 9.51 14.43
N GLY A 68 -18.97 10.11 14.74
CA GLY A 68 -19.24 11.54 14.49
C GLY A 68 -18.86 12.45 15.66
N GLY A 69 -18.36 11.89 16.76
CA GLY A 69 -18.04 12.62 17.99
C GLY A 69 -16.71 13.38 17.92
N ALA A 70 -16.40 14.09 19.01
CA ALA A 70 -15.11 14.78 19.17
C ALA A 70 -13.90 13.83 19.09
N ASN A 71 -14.09 12.57 19.48
CA ASN A 71 -13.05 11.54 19.50
C ASN A 71 -13.05 10.67 18.22
N TYR A 72 -13.54 11.19 17.08
CA TYR A 72 -13.63 10.44 15.82
C TYR A 72 -12.30 9.80 15.40
N LYS A 73 -11.16 10.43 15.74
CA LYS A 73 -9.83 9.89 15.46
C LYS A 73 -9.60 8.55 16.17
N ASP A 74 -9.90 8.50 17.45
CA ASP A 74 -9.72 7.30 18.25
C ASP A 74 -10.65 6.19 17.78
N VAL A 75 -11.91 6.54 17.46
CA VAL A 75 -12.87 5.60 16.87
C VAL A 75 -12.38 5.08 15.52
N TYR A 76 -11.78 5.94 14.69
CA TYR A 76 -11.19 5.53 13.40
C TYR A 76 -10.05 4.53 13.60
N TYR A 77 -9.06 4.82 14.44
CA TYR A 77 -7.94 3.91 14.65
C TYR A 77 -8.35 2.63 15.38
N GLN A 78 -9.27 2.70 16.33
CA GLN A 78 -9.80 1.52 17.00
C GLN A 78 -10.57 0.62 16.03
N SER A 79 -11.40 1.19 15.15
CA SER A 79 -12.21 0.40 14.20
C SER A 79 -11.40 -0.17 13.04
N LYS A 80 -10.43 0.59 12.50
CA LYS A 80 -9.68 0.21 11.30
C LYS A 80 -8.40 -0.55 11.61
N PHE A 81 -7.74 -0.24 12.72
CA PHE A 81 -6.47 -0.84 13.10
C PHE A 81 -6.54 -1.67 14.38
N GLY A 82 -7.63 -1.56 15.14
CA GLY A 82 -7.76 -2.23 16.44
C GLY A 82 -6.97 -1.55 17.56
N TRP A 83 -6.50 -0.32 17.36
CA TRP A 83 -5.59 0.36 18.27
C TRP A 83 -6.29 1.23 19.31
N ALA A 84 -5.80 1.18 20.53
CA ALA A 84 -6.26 2.01 21.62
C ALA A 84 -5.83 3.49 21.45
N PRO A 85 -6.50 4.45 22.10
CA PRO A 85 -6.15 5.87 22.06
C PRO A 85 -4.69 6.20 22.41
N GLU A 86 -4.09 5.41 23.31
CA GLU A 86 -2.75 5.62 23.86
C GLU A 86 -1.63 5.20 22.89
N GLU A 87 -1.95 4.41 21.86
CA GLU A 87 -0.97 3.88 20.89
C GLU A 87 -0.58 4.92 19.83
N THR A 88 -0.16 6.10 20.28
CA THR A 88 0.14 7.26 19.43
C THR A 88 1.37 7.05 18.54
N GLU A 89 2.33 6.24 19.00
CA GLU A 89 3.52 5.87 18.25
C GLU A 89 3.15 5.09 16.98
N LYS A 90 2.20 4.16 17.06
CA LYS A 90 1.72 3.40 15.89
C LYS A 90 1.06 4.31 14.85
N ARG A 91 0.30 5.31 15.31
CA ARG A 91 -0.29 6.32 14.40
C ARG A 91 0.81 7.12 13.69
N ARG A 92 1.90 7.43 14.40
CA ARG A 92 3.05 8.11 13.82
C ARG A 92 3.74 7.24 12.76
N GLU A 93 3.92 5.95 13.01
CA GLU A 93 4.49 5.00 12.03
C GLU A 93 3.69 5.01 10.72
N VAL A 94 2.34 4.95 10.78
CA VAL A 94 1.49 5.02 9.58
C VAL A 94 1.72 6.31 8.80
N VAL A 95 1.87 7.44 9.50
CA VAL A 95 2.17 8.74 8.86
C VAL A 95 3.52 8.71 8.16
N GLU A 96 4.54 8.15 8.80
CA GLU A 96 5.90 8.02 8.24
C GLU A 96 5.93 7.14 7.00
N ASP A 97 5.26 5.98 7.05
CA ASP A 97 5.11 5.08 5.92
C ASP A 97 4.31 5.72 4.78
N TYR A 98 3.25 6.46 5.11
CA TYR A 98 2.42 7.13 4.11
C TYR A 98 3.22 8.20 3.35
N ILE A 99 4.01 9.02 4.06
CA ILE A 99 4.87 10.04 3.45
C ILE A 99 6.00 9.40 2.65
N THR A 100 6.58 8.31 3.15
CA THR A 100 7.58 7.52 2.42
C THR A 100 6.98 6.98 1.13
N GLY A 101 5.73 6.53 1.15
CA GLY A 101 5.01 6.08 -0.05
C GLY A 101 4.70 7.17 -1.06
N LEU A 102 4.38 8.38 -0.61
CA LEU A 102 4.26 9.53 -1.52
C LEU A 102 5.58 9.82 -2.24
N TYR A 103 6.70 9.74 -1.52
CA TYR A 103 8.03 9.89 -2.10
C TYR A 103 8.34 8.75 -3.09
N TRP A 104 8.09 7.50 -2.70
CA TRP A 104 8.27 6.33 -3.58
C TRP A 104 7.46 6.47 -4.87
N ASN A 105 6.20 6.91 -4.78
CA ASN A 105 5.34 7.14 -5.95
C ASN A 105 5.92 8.21 -6.88
N LEU A 106 6.36 9.36 -6.35
CA LEU A 106 6.94 10.42 -7.18
C LEU A 106 8.23 9.95 -7.88
N GLU A 107 9.10 9.24 -7.17
CA GLU A 107 10.31 8.65 -7.76
C GLU A 107 9.95 7.64 -8.85
N TYR A 108 8.96 6.77 -8.61
CA TYR A 108 8.50 5.77 -9.59
C TYR A 108 8.13 6.40 -10.93
N TYR A 109 7.36 7.49 -10.93
CA TYR A 109 6.92 8.15 -12.17
C TYR A 109 8.02 8.95 -12.87
N HIS A 110 8.99 9.51 -12.13
CA HIS A 110 10.01 10.38 -12.72
C HIS A 110 11.32 9.65 -13.06
N ASN A 111 11.73 8.68 -12.25
CA ASN A 111 13.04 8.03 -12.30
C ASN A 111 12.94 6.49 -12.40
N GLY A 112 11.74 5.91 -12.34
CA GLY A 112 11.53 4.46 -12.29
C GLY A 112 11.58 3.89 -10.87
N VAL A 113 11.56 2.56 -10.74
CA VAL A 113 11.45 1.88 -9.44
C VAL A 113 12.67 2.19 -8.56
N ARG A 114 12.44 2.94 -7.48
CA ARG A 114 13.48 3.30 -6.51
C ARG A 114 13.70 2.24 -5.43
N SER A 115 12.68 1.44 -5.14
CA SER A 115 12.70 0.32 -4.21
C SER A 115 11.73 -0.77 -4.66
N TRP A 116 12.22 -2.00 -4.82
CA TRP A 116 11.41 -3.19 -5.08
C TRP A 116 10.87 -3.84 -3.80
N GLU A 117 11.48 -3.53 -2.66
CA GLU A 117 11.14 -4.11 -1.34
C GLU A 117 10.09 -3.26 -0.60
N TRP A 118 10.07 -1.95 -0.84
CA TRP A 118 9.17 -1.06 -0.13
C TRP A 118 7.71 -1.31 -0.54
N TYR A 119 6.86 -1.44 0.47
CA TYR A 119 5.41 -1.43 0.37
C TYR A 119 4.84 -0.62 1.53
N PHE A 120 3.58 -0.22 1.43
CA PHE A 120 2.87 0.42 2.53
C PHE A 120 2.30 -0.65 3.47
N PRO A 121 2.81 -0.83 4.71
CA PRO A 121 2.52 -1.99 5.54
C PRO A 121 1.22 -1.87 6.35
N HIS A 122 0.25 -1.14 5.82
CA HIS A 122 -1.04 -0.90 6.47
C HIS A 122 -2.17 -1.03 5.46
N LEU A 123 -3.31 -1.57 5.89
CA LEU A 123 -4.50 -1.70 5.04
C LEU A 123 -5.26 -0.37 4.87
N TYR A 124 -5.06 0.56 5.81
CA TYR A 124 -5.73 1.85 5.85
C TYR A 124 -4.70 2.99 5.93
N GLY A 125 -5.08 4.17 5.42
CA GLY A 125 -4.22 5.36 5.49
C GLY A 125 -4.38 6.09 6.81
N PRO A 126 -3.46 7.01 7.15
CA PRO A 126 -3.63 7.90 8.29
C PRO A 126 -4.73 8.94 8.00
N LEU A 127 -5.21 9.61 9.05
CA LEU A 127 -6.02 10.82 8.90
C LEU A 127 -5.15 12.00 8.47
N LEU A 128 -5.68 12.94 7.69
CA LEU A 128 -4.95 14.12 7.25
C LEU A 128 -4.54 15.00 8.42
N SER A 129 -5.39 15.11 9.44
CA SER A 129 -5.04 15.88 10.64
C SER A 129 -3.88 15.28 11.41
N ASP A 130 -3.48 14.03 11.14
CA ASP A 130 -2.28 13.40 11.73
C ASP A 130 -1.03 13.58 10.86
N LEU A 131 -1.18 14.06 9.61
CA LEU A 131 -0.07 14.40 8.71
C LEU A 131 0.58 15.75 9.12
N VAL A 132 1.19 15.76 10.31
CA VAL A 132 1.91 16.88 10.91
C VAL A 132 3.39 16.52 11.15
N ASN A 133 4.21 17.53 11.41
CA ASN A 133 5.65 17.38 11.62
C ASN A 133 6.31 16.56 10.49
N LEU A 134 5.99 16.88 9.24
CA LEU A 134 6.45 16.17 8.05
C LEU A 134 7.92 16.44 7.76
N ALA A 135 8.46 17.55 8.27
CA ALA A 135 9.86 17.92 8.11
C ALA A 135 10.83 16.96 8.84
N SER A 136 10.38 16.31 9.92
CA SER A 136 11.20 15.40 10.72
C SER A 136 11.28 13.97 10.18
N ILE A 137 10.38 13.59 9.26
CA ILE A 137 10.28 12.22 8.75
C ILE A 137 11.50 11.90 7.86
N ASN A 138 12.20 10.79 8.08
CA ASN A 138 13.26 10.39 7.15
C ASN A 138 12.76 9.29 6.20
N ALA A 139 12.48 9.65 4.95
CA ALA A 139 12.01 8.70 3.93
C ALA A 139 13.23 8.05 3.26
N THR A 140 13.67 6.92 3.79
CA THR A 140 14.78 6.13 3.22
C THR A 140 14.24 4.93 2.47
N LEU A 141 14.65 4.76 1.21
CA LEU A 141 14.23 3.66 0.35
C LEU A 141 15.45 2.80 -0.02
N THR A 142 15.40 1.51 0.31
CA THR A 142 16.37 0.52 -0.14
C THR A 142 16.01 0.07 -1.56
N PRO A 143 16.95 0.06 -2.53
CA PRO A 143 16.62 -0.37 -3.89
C PRO A 143 16.03 -1.78 -3.98
N GLY A 144 16.56 -2.71 -3.20
CA GLY A 144 16.22 -4.12 -3.29
C GLY A 144 16.39 -4.70 -4.69
N ARG A 145 15.70 -5.81 -4.95
CA ARG A 145 15.65 -6.46 -6.27
C ARG A 145 14.25 -6.99 -6.53
N PRO A 146 13.82 -7.09 -7.80
CA PRO A 146 12.57 -7.74 -8.12
C PRO A 146 12.61 -9.21 -7.70
N PHE A 147 11.46 -9.71 -7.23
CA PHE A 147 11.25 -11.13 -7.04
C PHE A 147 11.38 -11.90 -8.36
N THR A 148 11.83 -13.16 -8.26
CA THR A 148 11.75 -14.07 -9.40
C THR A 148 10.27 -14.35 -9.73
N PRO A 149 9.91 -14.73 -10.96
CA PRO A 149 8.53 -15.01 -11.34
C PRO A 149 7.82 -15.99 -10.41
N LEU A 150 8.48 -17.06 -9.94
CA LEU A 150 7.87 -18.01 -9.01
C LEU A 150 7.71 -17.44 -7.59
N MET A 151 8.66 -16.64 -7.12
CA MET A 151 8.53 -15.94 -5.83
C MET A 151 7.38 -14.95 -5.86
N GLN A 152 7.25 -14.21 -6.96
CA GLN A 152 6.15 -13.29 -7.17
C GLN A 152 4.82 -14.07 -7.16
N LEU A 153 4.72 -15.17 -7.90
CA LEU A 153 3.49 -15.97 -7.96
C LEU A 153 3.13 -16.52 -6.57
N LEU A 154 4.11 -17.01 -5.82
CA LEU A 154 3.91 -17.43 -4.43
C LEU A 154 3.36 -16.26 -3.59
N SER A 155 3.90 -15.05 -3.75
CA SER A 155 3.47 -13.88 -2.98
C SER A 155 2.08 -13.33 -3.29
N VAL A 156 1.48 -13.65 -4.44
CA VAL A 156 0.19 -13.07 -4.86
C VAL A 156 -0.93 -14.08 -5.07
N LEU A 157 -0.60 -15.33 -5.36
CA LEU A 157 -1.63 -16.33 -5.63
C LEU A 157 -2.23 -16.81 -4.31
N PRO A 158 -3.55 -17.05 -4.27
CA PRO A 158 -4.15 -17.79 -3.17
C PRO A 158 -3.89 -19.29 -3.36
N ALA A 159 -3.99 -20.07 -2.28
CA ALA A 159 -3.68 -21.51 -2.28
C ALA A 159 -4.49 -22.31 -3.32
N GLN A 160 -5.72 -21.87 -3.63
CA GLN A 160 -6.60 -22.50 -4.63
C GLN A 160 -6.04 -22.42 -6.06
N SER A 161 -5.17 -21.44 -6.34
CA SER A 161 -4.46 -21.31 -7.63
C SER A 161 -3.05 -21.91 -7.59
N GLY A 162 -2.71 -22.69 -6.56
CA GLY A 162 -1.39 -23.29 -6.37
C GLY A 162 -0.94 -24.23 -7.50
N SER A 163 -1.86 -24.71 -8.35
CA SER A 163 -1.53 -25.50 -9.55
C SER A 163 -0.72 -24.72 -10.60
N LEU A 164 -0.66 -23.39 -10.51
CA LEU A 164 0.18 -22.55 -11.37
C LEU A 164 1.66 -22.55 -10.94
N LEU A 165 1.94 -23.00 -9.73
CA LEU A 165 3.27 -23.11 -9.14
C LEU A 165 3.79 -24.57 -9.24
N PRO A 166 5.12 -24.76 -9.24
CA PRO A 166 5.71 -26.09 -9.07
C PRO A 166 5.29 -26.73 -7.75
N GLU A 167 5.29 -28.06 -7.70
CA GLU A 167 4.85 -28.81 -6.51
C GLU A 167 5.55 -28.37 -5.20
N PRO A 168 6.89 -28.17 -5.15
CA PRO A 168 7.55 -27.72 -3.92
C PRO A 168 7.07 -26.36 -3.42
N TYR A 169 6.75 -25.44 -4.35
CA TYR A 169 6.22 -24.12 -4.01
C TYR A 169 4.76 -24.19 -3.57
N ARG A 170 3.97 -25.04 -4.23
CA ARG A 170 2.57 -25.27 -3.88
C ARG A 170 2.44 -25.81 -2.46
N GLN A 171 3.32 -26.73 -2.05
CA GLN A 171 3.32 -27.28 -0.69
C GLN A 171 3.48 -26.19 0.38
N LEU A 172 4.26 -25.14 0.11
CA LEU A 172 4.38 -24.00 1.03
C LEU A 172 3.07 -23.24 1.27
N MET A 173 2.08 -23.38 0.38
CA MET A 173 0.78 -22.71 0.50
C MET A 173 -0.28 -23.58 1.19
N VAL A 174 -0.18 -24.91 1.06
CA VAL A 174 -1.25 -25.84 1.46
C VAL A 174 -0.91 -26.67 2.69
N ASP A 175 0.38 -26.86 3.01
CA ASP A 175 0.79 -27.59 4.20
C ASP A 175 0.57 -26.72 5.44
N GLU A 176 -0.22 -27.21 6.40
CA GLU A 176 -0.48 -26.52 7.67
C GLU A 176 0.79 -26.33 8.51
N LEU A 177 1.81 -27.17 8.31
CA LEU A 177 3.12 -27.06 8.95
C LEU A 177 4.05 -26.07 8.23
N SER A 178 3.62 -25.53 7.08
CA SER A 178 4.39 -24.52 6.37
C SER A 178 4.57 -23.27 7.23
N PRO A 179 5.78 -22.70 7.30
CA PRO A 179 5.99 -21.38 7.90
C PRO A 179 5.16 -20.26 7.25
N LEU A 180 4.68 -20.51 6.02
CA LEU A 180 3.87 -19.56 5.27
C LEU A 180 2.36 -19.80 5.37
N ALA A 181 1.90 -20.89 6.01
CA ALA A 181 0.49 -21.22 6.15
C ALA A 181 -0.38 -20.05 6.69
N PRO A 182 0.06 -19.26 7.70
CA PRO A 182 -0.72 -18.12 8.19
C PRO A 182 -1.01 -17.03 7.15
N PHE A 183 -0.26 -16.99 6.04
CA PHE A 183 -0.45 -16.00 4.96
C PHE A 183 -1.39 -16.46 3.85
N TYR A 184 -1.88 -17.70 3.90
CA TYR A 184 -2.84 -18.27 2.94
C TYR A 184 -4.12 -18.71 3.64
N PRO A 185 -4.89 -17.79 4.23
CA PRO A 185 -6.14 -18.17 4.88
C PRO A 185 -7.17 -18.66 3.85
N ASP A 186 -7.94 -19.69 4.21
CA ASP A 186 -9.05 -20.18 3.38
C ASP A 186 -10.22 -19.20 3.32
N ASP A 187 -10.43 -18.43 4.40
CA ASP A 187 -11.44 -17.38 4.51
C ASP A 187 -10.83 -16.11 5.12
N PHE A 188 -11.30 -14.95 4.67
CA PHE A 188 -10.77 -13.66 5.10
C PHE A 188 -11.87 -12.62 5.23
N GLU A 189 -11.68 -11.71 6.19
CA GLU A 189 -12.61 -10.61 6.37
C GLU A 189 -12.48 -9.57 5.25
N THR A 190 -13.60 -8.94 4.91
CA THR A 190 -13.62 -7.78 4.01
C THR A 190 -14.30 -6.61 4.71
N ASP A 191 -13.78 -5.40 4.49
CA ASP A 191 -14.34 -4.15 5.00
C ASP A 191 -14.74 -3.25 3.81
N LEU A 192 -16.05 -3.08 3.60
CA LEU A 192 -16.58 -2.19 2.56
C LEU A 192 -16.11 -0.75 2.75
N ASN A 193 -15.77 -0.31 3.95
CA ASN A 193 -15.25 1.03 4.25
C ASN A 193 -16.13 2.18 3.66
N GLY A 194 -17.44 1.97 3.67
CA GLY A 194 -18.46 2.86 3.09
C GLY A 194 -18.45 2.94 1.56
N LYS A 195 -17.90 1.93 0.89
CA LYS A 195 -18.07 1.71 -0.55
C LYS A 195 -19.35 0.95 -0.85
N ARG A 196 -19.88 1.15 -2.05
CA ARG A 196 -21.13 0.52 -2.50
C ARG A 196 -20.92 -0.89 -3.03
N ASN A 197 -19.77 -1.14 -3.63
CA ASN A 197 -19.48 -2.39 -4.30
C ASN A 197 -18.46 -3.21 -3.50
N SER A 198 -18.67 -4.53 -3.43
CA SER A 198 -17.81 -5.45 -2.68
C SER A 198 -16.40 -5.57 -3.24
N TRP A 199 -16.18 -5.31 -4.54
CA TRP A 199 -14.84 -5.32 -5.13
C TRP A 199 -13.99 -4.09 -4.75
N GLU A 200 -14.60 -3.07 -4.13
CA GLU A 200 -13.88 -1.93 -3.55
C GLU A 200 -13.55 -2.15 -2.07
N SER A 201 -14.00 -3.26 -1.48
CA SER A 201 -13.74 -3.59 -0.09
C SER A 201 -12.25 -3.78 0.17
N VAL A 202 -11.81 -3.35 1.35
CA VAL A 202 -10.50 -3.69 1.88
C VAL A 202 -10.51 -5.16 2.27
N VAL A 203 -9.63 -5.94 1.65
CA VAL A 203 -9.44 -7.36 1.94
C VAL A 203 -8.42 -7.50 3.07
N LYS A 204 -8.83 -8.06 4.21
CA LYS A 204 -7.95 -8.20 5.39
C LYS A 204 -7.17 -9.51 5.35
N ILE A 205 -6.14 -9.53 4.51
CA ILE A 205 -5.17 -10.63 4.44
C ILE A 205 -3.86 -10.15 5.07
N PRO A 206 -3.18 -10.97 5.89
CA PRO A 206 -1.87 -10.62 6.44
C PRO A 206 -0.83 -10.41 5.33
N PHE A 207 -0.01 -9.38 5.45
CA PHE A 207 1.10 -9.14 4.53
C PHE A 207 2.13 -10.27 4.65
N LEU A 208 2.55 -10.83 3.51
CA LEU A 208 3.54 -11.89 3.47
C LEU A 208 4.89 -11.38 4.00
N ASP A 209 5.47 -12.12 4.95
CA ASP A 209 6.82 -11.86 5.46
C ASP A 209 7.86 -12.33 4.44
N GLU A 210 8.55 -11.37 3.81
CA GLU A 210 9.57 -11.64 2.79
C GLU A 210 10.68 -12.54 3.34
N LYS A 211 11.14 -12.31 4.58
CA LYS A 211 12.24 -13.08 5.14
C LYS A 211 11.82 -14.53 5.36
N LYS A 212 10.64 -14.76 5.93
CA LYS A 212 10.10 -16.13 6.09
C LYS A 212 9.90 -16.83 4.74
N MET A 213 9.42 -16.10 3.73
CA MET A 213 9.26 -16.64 2.38
C MET A 213 10.61 -17.04 1.79
N MET A 214 11.61 -16.16 1.87
CA MET A 214 12.96 -16.42 1.39
C MET A 214 13.58 -17.62 2.11
N ASP A 215 13.50 -17.69 3.44
CA ASP A 215 14.04 -18.78 4.25
C ASP A 215 13.37 -20.11 3.86
N SER A 216 12.05 -20.13 3.66
CA SER A 216 11.30 -21.33 3.23
C SER A 216 11.73 -21.81 1.84
N LEU A 217 12.06 -20.88 0.94
CA LEU A 217 12.53 -21.21 -0.40
C LEU A 217 13.97 -21.75 -0.44
N THR A 218 14.80 -21.48 0.58
CA THR A 218 16.17 -22.00 0.62
C THR A 218 16.26 -23.51 0.78
N VAL A 219 15.19 -24.13 1.30
CA VAL A 219 15.09 -25.58 1.52
C VAL A 219 14.86 -26.34 0.21
N ILE A 220 14.29 -25.68 -0.80
CA ILE A 220 13.97 -26.28 -2.10
C ILE A 220 15.25 -26.35 -2.96
N ASP A 221 15.63 -27.54 -3.40
CA ASP A 221 16.70 -27.68 -4.39
C ASP A 221 16.16 -27.38 -5.80
N HIS A 222 16.25 -26.12 -6.23
CA HIS A 222 15.76 -25.68 -7.55
C HIS A 222 16.37 -26.43 -8.73
N LYS A 223 17.50 -27.13 -8.58
CA LYS A 223 18.11 -27.90 -9.67
C LYS A 223 17.50 -29.30 -9.80
N ARG A 224 17.12 -29.90 -8.68
CA ARG A 224 16.57 -31.26 -8.63
C ARG A 224 15.04 -31.29 -8.62
N GLU A 225 14.42 -30.38 -7.90
CA GLU A 225 12.98 -30.41 -7.62
C GLU A 225 12.16 -29.60 -8.62
N LEU A 226 12.79 -28.69 -9.38
CA LEU A 226 12.12 -28.01 -10.49
C LEU A 226 12.48 -28.66 -11.82
N THR A 227 11.50 -28.76 -12.71
CA THR A 227 11.72 -29.19 -14.09
C THR A 227 12.52 -28.15 -14.89
N PRO A 228 13.17 -28.52 -16.00
CA PRO A 228 13.87 -27.56 -16.86
C PRO A 228 12.98 -26.41 -17.34
N LYS A 229 11.70 -26.68 -17.63
CA LYS A 229 10.72 -25.67 -18.06
C LYS A 229 10.38 -24.68 -16.94
N GLU A 230 10.24 -25.18 -15.71
CA GLU A 230 9.97 -24.34 -14.53
C GLU A 230 11.15 -23.43 -14.20
N ARG A 231 12.38 -23.96 -14.27
CA ARG A 231 13.58 -23.15 -14.12
C ARG A 231 13.69 -22.06 -15.19
N LEU A 232 13.37 -22.40 -16.43
CA LEU A 232 13.41 -21.44 -17.54
C LEU A 232 12.41 -20.30 -17.34
N ARG A 233 11.16 -20.59 -16.93
CA ARG A 233 10.16 -19.53 -16.66
C ARG A 233 10.44 -18.72 -15.39
N ASN A 234 11.29 -19.23 -14.50
CA ASN A 234 11.71 -18.50 -13.30
C ASN A 234 12.92 -17.56 -13.54
N ALA A 235 13.49 -17.56 -14.74
CA ALA A 235 14.58 -16.67 -15.10
C ALA A 235 14.07 -15.34 -15.67
N CYS A 236 14.87 -14.28 -15.53
CA CYS A 236 14.58 -13.00 -16.17
C CYS A 236 14.82 -13.13 -17.69
N GLY A 237 13.86 -12.65 -18.49
CA GLY A 237 13.99 -12.59 -19.95
C GLY A 237 14.84 -11.42 -20.42
N SER A 238 14.95 -11.27 -21.73
CA SER A 238 15.50 -10.04 -22.33
C SER A 238 14.58 -9.55 -23.43
N GLU A 239 14.58 -8.24 -23.62
CA GLU A 239 13.81 -7.60 -24.68
C GLU A 239 14.19 -8.16 -26.07
N ARG A 240 13.22 -8.16 -26.98
CA ARG A 240 13.38 -8.64 -28.35
C ARG A 240 12.87 -7.56 -29.30
N VAL A 241 13.72 -7.15 -30.24
CA VAL A 241 13.38 -6.16 -31.26
C VAL A 241 13.31 -6.86 -32.62
N PHE A 242 12.15 -6.83 -33.24
CA PHE A 242 11.93 -7.41 -34.56
C PHE A 242 11.96 -6.30 -35.61
N ARG A 243 12.69 -6.53 -36.72
CA ARG A 243 12.76 -5.61 -37.85
C ARG A 243 12.45 -6.37 -39.13
N VAL A 244 11.67 -5.74 -40.02
CA VAL A 244 11.38 -6.30 -41.34
C VAL A 244 12.69 -6.31 -42.14
N LYS A 245 13.03 -7.46 -42.72
CA LYS A 245 14.13 -7.57 -43.68
C LYS A 245 13.64 -7.05 -45.04
N PRO A 246 14.24 -6.00 -45.64
CA PRO A 246 13.87 -5.56 -46.97
C PRO A 246 14.11 -6.66 -48.00
N ALA A 247 13.22 -6.79 -48.98
CA ALA A 247 13.42 -7.67 -50.13
C ALA A 247 14.58 -7.13 -51.00
N ALA A 248 15.44 -8.03 -51.48
CA ALA A 248 16.58 -7.72 -52.35
C ALA A 248 16.15 -7.35 -53.77
#